data_AF-A0A7G8BK42-F1
#
_entry.id   AF-A0A7G8BK42-F1
#
_cell.length_a   1.000
_cell.length_b   1.000
_cell.length_c   1.000
_cell.angle_alpha   90.00
_cell.angle_beta   90.00
_cell.angle_gamma   90.00
#
_symmetry.space_group_name_H-M   'P 1'
#
loop_
_entity.id
_entity.type
_entity.pdbx_description
1 polymer ?
#
loop_
_entity_poly.entity_id
_entity_poly.type
_entity_poly.pdbx_seq_one_letter_code
_entity_poly.pdbx_strand_id
1 'polypeptide(L)'
;MTALENWLQQATRRLSKESAAQVCVEIREHYESAREAAMARGATAEQAEVSAMTALGDAKSANCEYRRVLLTREEARVLREGNWEGRVVCSSPLLKYLLFVVPPLALVATGVLFLSGSHGMARVALAFALITGTLFAARFMPIYTPARGRVFRCVKWAVFAGALGLILGADTLKLSWLLIPSLFPVVWVEWQRVSIRRKLPVARWPKQLYF
;
A
#
# COMPACT_ATOMS: atom_id res chain seq x y z
N MET A 1 7.86 -32.94 14.91
CA MET A 1 6.95 -32.10 14.13
C MET A 1 6.38 -32.92 13.00
N THR A 2 5.06 -32.91 12.83
CA THR A 2 4.39 -33.65 11.73
C THR A 2 4.56 -32.93 10.39
N ALA A 3 4.31 -33.63 9.28
CA ALA A 3 4.32 -33.01 7.94
C ALA A 3 3.33 -31.84 7.84
N LEU A 4 2.14 -32.00 8.46
CA LEU A 4 1.13 -30.96 8.56
C LEU A 4 1.62 -29.74 9.36
N GLU A 5 2.32 -29.93 10.49
CA GLU A 5 2.87 -28.82 11.27
C GLU A 5 3.91 -28.01 10.50
N ASN A 6 4.81 -28.68 9.78
CA ASN A 6 5.78 -28.03 8.89
C ASN A 6 5.08 -27.26 7.77
N TRP A 7 4.05 -27.86 7.16
CA TRP A 7 3.25 -27.23 6.12
C TRP A 7 2.50 -26.00 6.66
N LEU A 8 1.85 -26.10 7.83
CA LEU A 8 1.15 -24.99 8.49
C LEU A 8 2.10 -23.86 8.87
N GLN A 9 3.30 -24.17 9.36
CA GLN A 9 4.32 -23.16 9.68
C GLN A 9 4.75 -22.39 8.43
N GLN A 10 4.85 -23.06 7.27
CA GLN A 10 5.15 -22.41 6.00
C GLN A 10 3.96 -21.61 5.47
N ALA A 11 2.76 -22.20 5.49
CA ALA A 11 1.53 -21.60 4.97
C ALA A 11 1.08 -20.39 5.79
N THR A 12 1.42 -20.32 7.08
CA THR A 12 1.10 -19.18 7.96
C THR A 12 2.26 -18.21 8.15
N ARG A 13 3.39 -18.41 7.46
CA ARG A 13 4.57 -17.55 7.60
C ARG A 13 4.22 -16.09 7.31
N ARG A 14 4.61 -15.18 8.20
CA ARG A 14 4.35 -13.72 8.13
C ARG A 14 2.87 -13.32 8.20
N LEU A 15 1.98 -14.21 8.63
CA LEU A 15 0.66 -13.82 9.12
C LEU A 15 0.76 -13.24 10.55
N SER A 16 -0.24 -12.45 10.94
CA SER A 16 -0.38 -12.03 12.34
C SER A 16 -0.66 -13.27 13.22
N LYS A 17 -0.36 -13.22 14.52
CA LYS A 17 -0.61 -14.37 15.43
C LYS A 17 -2.08 -14.82 15.41
N GLU A 18 -3.01 -13.85 15.41
CA GLU A 18 -4.45 -14.10 15.39
C GLU A 18 -4.90 -14.72 14.06
N SER A 19 -4.48 -14.13 12.93
CA SER A 19 -4.78 -14.67 11.59
C SER A 19 -4.15 -16.03 11.36
N ALA A 20 -2.93 -16.26 11.87
CA ALA A 20 -2.27 -17.55 11.79
C ALA A 20 -3.02 -18.61 12.60
N ALA A 21 -3.50 -18.27 13.81
CA ALA A 21 -4.30 -19.18 14.62
C ALA A 21 -5.61 -19.56 13.91
N GLN A 22 -6.33 -18.59 13.36
CA GLN A 22 -7.56 -18.84 12.59
C GLN A 22 -7.30 -19.73 11.37
N VAL A 23 -6.31 -19.39 10.54
CA VAL A 23 -5.95 -20.18 9.34
C VAL A 23 -5.51 -21.59 9.72
N CYS A 24 -4.78 -21.76 10.83
CA CYS A 24 -4.42 -23.09 11.32
C CYS A 24 -5.64 -23.94 11.70
N VAL A 25 -6.68 -23.34 12.30
CA VAL A 25 -7.92 -24.05 12.62
C VAL A 25 -8.65 -24.46 11.35
N GLU A 26 -8.89 -23.51 10.43
CA GLU A 26 -9.59 -23.77 9.16
C GLU A 26 -8.88 -24.85 8.33
N ILE A 27 -7.55 -24.81 8.23
CA ILE A 27 -6.79 -25.81 7.47
C ILE A 27 -6.79 -27.17 8.15
N ARG A 28 -6.75 -27.23 9.48
CA ARG A 28 -6.87 -28.51 10.21
C ARG A 28 -8.24 -29.14 9.97
N GLU A 29 -9.30 -28.35 9.99
CA GLU A 29 -10.65 -28.83 9.67
C GLU A 29 -10.74 -29.36 8.23
N HIS A 30 -10.20 -28.63 7.26
CA HIS A 30 -10.15 -29.10 5.86
C HIS A 30 -9.29 -30.36 5.69
N TYR A 31 -8.17 -30.44 6.40
CA TYR A 31 -7.29 -31.61 6.38
C TYR A 31 -7.98 -32.85 6.96
N GLU A 32 -8.58 -32.75 8.15
CA GLU A 32 -9.28 -33.89 8.77
C GLU A 32 -10.50 -34.28 7.94
N SER A 33 -11.26 -33.31 7.40
CA SER A 33 -12.39 -33.60 6.49
C SER A 33 -11.93 -34.35 5.23
N ALA A 34 -10.82 -33.94 4.61
CA ALA A 34 -10.27 -34.62 3.43
C ALA A 34 -9.76 -36.03 3.76
N ARG A 35 -9.14 -36.19 4.93
CA ARG A 35 -8.65 -37.47 5.45
C ARG A 35 -9.80 -38.43 5.76
N GLU A 36 -10.83 -37.99 6.47
CA GLU A 36 -12.05 -38.76 6.74
C GLU A 36 -12.75 -39.16 5.45
N ALA A 37 -12.88 -38.25 4.48
CA ALA A 37 -13.45 -38.56 3.17
C ALA A 37 -12.63 -39.59 2.37
N ALA A 38 -11.29 -39.62 2.54
CA ALA A 38 -10.45 -40.66 1.95
C ALA A 38 -10.63 -42.02 2.67
N MET A 39 -10.68 -42.02 4.01
CA MET A 39 -10.93 -43.24 4.78
C MET A 39 -12.32 -43.83 4.51
N ALA A 40 -13.35 -43.00 4.38
CA ALA A 40 -14.70 -43.42 4.00
C ALA A 40 -14.77 -44.08 2.61
N ARG A 41 -13.80 -43.79 1.73
CA ARG A 41 -13.63 -44.43 0.42
C ARG A 41 -12.78 -45.71 0.46
N GLY A 42 -12.42 -46.18 1.66
CA GLY A 42 -11.65 -47.40 1.87
C GLY A 42 -10.13 -47.22 1.78
N ALA A 43 -9.62 -45.98 1.78
CA ALA A 43 -8.17 -45.74 1.84
C ALA A 43 -7.61 -46.14 3.21
N THR A 44 -6.37 -46.63 3.24
CA THR A 44 -5.65 -46.84 4.51
C THR A 44 -5.35 -45.48 5.17
N ALA A 45 -5.03 -45.49 6.47
CA ALA A 45 -4.70 -44.25 7.20
C ALA A 45 -3.56 -43.47 6.54
N GLU A 46 -2.48 -44.14 6.13
CA GLU A 46 -1.34 -43.53 5.44
C GLU A 46 -1.73 -42.92 4.08
N GLN A 47 -2.53 -43.65 3.29
CA GLN A 47 -3.02 -43.14 2.00
C GLN A 47 -3.96 -41.94 2.17
N ALA A 48 -4.79 -41.95 3.20
CA ALA A 48 -5.67 -40.84 3.54
C ALA A 48 -4.88 -39.59 3.95
N GLU A 49 -3.79 -39.74 4.71
CA GLU A 49 -2.90 -38.63 5.07
C GLU A 49 -2.20 -38.05 3.83
N VAL A 50 -1.63 -38.89 2.96
CA VAL A 50 -1.00 -38.45 1.71
C VAL A 50 -2.01 -37.74 0.81
N SER A 51 -3.24 -38.26 0.70
CA SER A 51 -4.32 -37.64 -0.08
C SER A 51 -4.73 -36.28 0.49
N ALA A 52 -4.90 -36.18 1.80
CA ALA A 52 -5.22 -34.92 2.47
C ALA A 52 -4.11 -33.87 2.33
N MET A 53 -2.84 -34.27 2.49
CA MET A 53 -1.69 -33.39 2.23
C MET A 53 -1.61 -32.93 0.78
N THR A 54 -1.92 -33.81 -0.18
CA THR A 54 -1.94 -33.48 -1.61
C THR A 54 -3.06 -32.49 -1.92
N ALA A 55 -4.23 -32.64 -1.29
CA ALA A 55 -5.37 -31.74 -1.45
C ALA A 55 -5.08 -30.31 -0.93
N LEU A 56 -4.25 -30.17 0.11
CA LEU A 56 -3.80 -28.86 0.60
C LEU A 56 -2.89 -28.11 -0.41
N GLY A 57 -2.19 -28.84 -1.28
CA GLY A 57 -1.30 -28.28 -2.29
C GLY A 57 -0.01 -27.67 -1.71
N ASP A 58 0.56 -26.71 -2.45
CA ASP A 58 1.80 -26.03 -2.04
C ASP A 58 1.55 -24.97 -0.95
N ALA A 59 2.27 -25.09 0.17
CA ALA A 59 2.15 -24.18 1.31
C ALA A 59 2.45 -22.72 0.95
N LYS A 60 3.38 -22.46 0.01
CA LYS A 60 3.70 -21.09 -0.41
C LYS A 60 2.57 -20.46 -1.20
N SER A 61 1.96 -21.25 -2.10
CA SER A 61 0.79 -20.84 -2.87
C SER A 61 -0.39 -20.55 -1.95
N ALA A 62 -0.66 -21.43 -0.99
CA ALA A 62 -1.67 -21.21 0.05
C ALA A 62 -1.40 -19.95 0.87
N ASN A 63 -0.16 -19.71 1.33
CA ASN A 63 0.23 -18.49 2.04
C ASN A 63 -0.08 -17.21 1.23
N CYS A 64 0.23 -17.22 -0.07
CA CYS A 64 -0.05 -16.10 -0.96
C CYS A 64 -1.56 -15.82 -1.04
N GLU A 65 -2.38 -16.86 -1.19
CA GLU A 65 -3.84 -16.72 -1.22
C GLU A 65 -4.41 -16.29 0.14
N TYR A 66 -3.94 -16.85 1.26
CA TYR A 66 -4.37 -16.40 2.59
C TYR A 66 -3.98 -14.97 2.88
N ARG A 67 -2.77 -14.55 2.50
CA ARG A 67 -2.35 -13.14 2.62
C ARG A 67 -3.15 -12.21 1.72
N ARG A 68 -3.68 -12.74 0.61
CA ARG A 68 -4.58 -12.01 -0.29
C ARG A 68 -5.98 -11.86 0.31
N VAL A 69 -6.49 -12.87 1.01
CA VAL A 69 -7.82 -12.85 1.64
C VAL A 69 -7.80 -12.11 2.99
N LEU A 70 -6.75 -12.31 3.79
CA LEU A 70 -6.59 -11.75 5.13
C LEU A 70 -5.85 -10.42 5.06
N LEU A 71 -6.59 -9.38 4.71
CA LEU A 71 -6.22 -8.02 5.12
C LEU A 71 -6.22 -7.99 6.65
N THR A 72 -5.15 -7.51 7.28
CA THR A 72 -5.16 -7.35 8.73
C THR A 72 -6.23 -6.34 9.15
N ARG A 73 -6.70 -6.38 10.40
CA ARG A 73 -7.67 -5.38 10.91
C ARG A 73 -7.18 -3.95 10.68
N GLU A 74 -5.88 -3.71 10.82
CA GLU A 74 -5.23 -2.42 10.54
C GLU A 74 -5.20 -2.10 9.05
N GLU A 75 -4.86 -3.03 8.16
CA GLU A 75 -4.92 -2.81 6.71
C GLU A 75 -6.36 -2.55 6.23
N ALA A 76 -7.33 -3.29 6.77
CA ALA A 76 -8.75 -3.06 6.53
C ALA A 76 -9.22 -1.73 7.12
N ARG A 77 -8.65 -1.28 8.24
CA ARG A 77 -8.89 0.06 8.80
C ARG A 77 -8.31 1.13 7.87
N VAL A 78 -7.07 1.00 7.44
CA VAL A 78 -6.43 1.90 6.46
C VAL A 78 -7.19 1.94 5.15
N LEU A 79 -7.78 0.83 4.69
CA LEU A 79 -8.65 0.83 3.50
C LEU A 79 -10.03 1.46 3.76
N ARG A 80 -10.58 1.38 4.97
CA ARG A 80 -11.84 2.08 5.31
C ARG A 80 -11.62 3.58 5.49
N GLU A 81 -10.52 3.93 6.16
CA GLU A 81 -10.10 5.31 6.41
C GLU A 81 -9.59 5.95 5.11
N GLY A 82 -8.79 5.29 4.27
CA GLY A 82 -8.34 5.88 3.00
C GLY A 82 -9.46 6.41 2.09
N ASN A 83 -10.68 5.89 2.24
CA ASN A 83 -11.87 6.36 1.53
C ASN A 83 -12.42 7.69 2.06
N TRP A 84 -12.03 8.17 3.24
CA TRP A 84 -12.48 9.46 3.78
C TRP A 84 -11.84 10.61 3.00
N GLU A 85 -10.54 10.57 2.74
CA GLU A 85 -9.82 11.59 1.97
C GLU A 85 -10.42 11.72 0.55
N GLY A 86 -10.57 10.58 -0.13
CA GLY A 86 -11.21 10.52 -1.44
C GLY A 86 -12.65 11.03 -1.43
N ARG A 87 -13.44 10.71 -0.39
CA ARG A 87 -14.82 11.19 -0.26
C ARG A 87 -14.90 12.68 0.02
N VAL A 88 -14.12 13.22 0.93
CA VAL A 88 -14.11 14.66 1.25
C VAL A 88 -13.71 15.47 0.02
N VAL A 89 -12.70 15.02 -0.72
CA VAL A 89 -12.28 15.68 -1.96
C VAL A 89 -13.32 15.53 -3.06
N CYS A 90 -14.00 14.39 -3.15
CA CYS A 90 -15.01 14.17 -4.19
C CYS A 90 -16.37 14.79 -3.89
N SER A 91 -16.72 14.99 -2.61
CA SER A 91 -18.01 15.52 -2.19
C SER A 91 -18.07 17.04 -2.35
N SER A 92 -16.93 17.73 -2.26
CA SER A 92 -16.86 19.18 -2.38
C SER A 92 -16.46 19.61 -3.80
N PRO A 93 -17.36 20.20 -4.61
CA PRO A 93 -17.02 20.74 -5.93
C PRO A 93 -16.02 21.91 -5.82
N LEU A 94 -16.11 22.70 -4.74
CA LEU A 94 -15.18 23.79 -4.45
C LEU A 94 -13.77 23.25 -4.18
N LEU A 95 -13.65 22.16 -3.42
CA LEU A 95 -12.35 21.56 -3.16
C LEU A 95 -11.73 21.01 -4.44
N LYS A 96 -12.52 20.39 -5.34
CA LYS A 96 -12.05 19.97 -6.67
C LYS A 96 -11.54 21.16 -7.50
N TYR A 97 -12.26 22.27 -7.47
CA TYR A 97 -11.86 23.47 -8.19
C TYR A 97 -10.56 24.05 -7.63
N LEU A 98 -10.45 24.18 -6.30
CA LEU A 98 -9.22 24.59 -5.63
C LEU A 98 -8.06 23.65 -5.99
N LEU A 99 -8.31 22.34 -6.02
CA LEU A 99 -7.33 21.32 -6.40
C LEU A 99 -6.69 21.57 -7.77
N PHE A 100 -7.52 22.04 -8.71
CA PHE A 100 -7.12 22.27 -10.10
C PHE A 100 -6.46 23.64 -10.28
N VAL A 101 -6.95 24.66 -9.56
CA VAL A 101 -6.55 26.05 -9.74
C VAL A 101 -5.33 26.44 -8.89
N VAL A 102 -5.15 25.83 -7.72
CA VAL A 102 -4.06 26.19 -6.81
C VAL A 102 -2.67 25.92 -7.41
N PRO A 103 -2.35 24.76 -8.01
CA PRO A 103 -1.04 24.52 -8.60
C PRO A 103 -0.63 25.52 -9.70
N PRO A 104 -1.47 25.82 -10.72
CA PRO A 104 -1.12 26.80 -11.74
C PRO A 104 -1.03 28.23 -11.17
N LEU A 105 -1.89 28.62 -10.24
CA LEU A 105 -1.77 29.92 -9.57
C LEU A 105 -0.45 30.03 -8.79
N ALA A 106 -0.05 28.97 -8.09
CA ALA A 106 1.22 28.93 -7.38
C ALA A 106 2.42 29.03 -8.34
N LEU A 107 2.36 28.40 -9.52
CA LEU A 107 3.39 28.55 -10.56
C LEU A 107 3.46 29.98 -11.11
N VAL A 108 2.32 30.62 -11.37
CA VAL A 108 2.28 32.03 -11.80
C VAL A 108 2.86 32.93 -10.72
N ALA A 109 2.50 32.71 -9.46
CA ALA A 109 3.05 33.44 -8.32
C ALA A 109 4.56 33.26 -8.19
N THR A 110 5.09 32.06 -8.41
CA THR A 110 6.54 31.80 -8.48
C THR A 110 7.21 32.71 -9.53
N GLY A 111 6.64 32.80 -10.73
CA GLY A 111 7.20 33.63 -11.81
C GLY A 111 7.21 35.12 -11.43
N VAL A 112 6.11 35.64 -10.89
CA VAL A 112 6.02 37.04 -10.43
C VAL A 112 7.04 37.32 -9.33
N LEU A 113 7.09 36.49 -8.29
CA LEU A 113 8.02 36.67 -7.17
C LEU A 113 9.48 36.58 -7.61
N PHE A 114 9.79 35.72 -8.59
CA PHE A 114 11.13 35.60 -9.15
C PHE A 114 11.53 36.88 -9.90
N LEU A 115 10.63 37.42 -10.73
CA LEU A 115 10.87 38.67 -11.48
C LEU A 115 10.97 39.89 -10.55
N SER A 116 10.28 39.88 -9.41
CA SER A 116 10.38 40.92 -8.38
C SER A 116 11.64 40.78 -7.49
N GLY A 117 12.56 39.85 -7.78
CA GLY A 117 13.78 39.63 -7.00
C GLY A 117 13.58 38.93 -5.66
N SER A 118 12.35 38.51 -5.32
CA SER A 118 12.01 37.81 -4.08
C SER A 118 12.28 36.31 -4.19
N HIS A 119 13.53 35.94 -4.45
CA HIS A 119 13.93 34.56 -4.75
C HIS A 119 13.58 33.55 -3.65
N GLY A 120 13.62 33.95 -2.37
CA GLY A 120 13.22 33.08 -1.26
C GLY A 120 11.74 32.67 -1.33
N MET A 121 10.84 33.65 -1.53
CA MET A 121 9.41 33.39 -1.64
C MET A 121 9.07 32.63 -2.93
N ALA A 122 9.78 32.91 -4.02
CA ALA A 122 9.62 32.17 -5.28
C ALA A 122 9.94 30.66 -5.11
N ARG A 123 10.97 30.30 -4.34
CA ARG A 123 11.31 28.89 -4.05
C ARG A 123 10.22 28.20 -3.23
N VAL A 124 9.69 28.86 -2.20
CA VAL A 124 8.61 28.32 -1.38
C VAL A 124 7.34 28.10 -2.22
N ALA A 125 6.96 29.09 -3.03
CA ALA A 125 5.82 28.98 -3.95
C ALA A 125 6.01 27.84 -4.96
N LEU A 126 7.22 27.67 -5.50
CA LEU A 126 7.53 26.60 -6.44
C LEU A 126 7.43 25.22 -5.79
N ALA A 127 8.01 25.07 -4.59
CA ALA A 127 7.94 23.83 -3.83
C ALA A 127 6.48 23.46 -3.50
N PHE A 128 5.67 24.45 -3.13
CA PHE A 128 4.25 24.26 -2.90
C PHE A 128 3.50 23.82 -4.16
N ALA A 129 3.76 24.46 -5.31
CA ALA A 129 3.17 24.07 -6.60
C ALA A 129 3.53 22.63 -7.00
N LEU A 130 4.79 22.23 -6.78
CA LEU A 130 5.27 20.88 -7.09
C LEU A 130 4.64 19.81 -6.18
N ILE A 131 4.57 20.07 -4.88
CA ILE A 131 3.96 19.14 -3.90
C ILE A 131 2.46 19.00 -4.19
N THR A 132 1.73 20.11 -4.31
CA THR A 132 0.30 20.08 -4.60
C THR A 132 0.02 19.43 -5.97
N GLY A 133 0.75 19.83 -7.01
CA GLY A 133 0.64 19.25 -8.34
C GLY A 133 0.85 17.74 -8.36
N THR A 134 1.86 17.21 -7.65
CA THR A 134 2.11 15.76 -7.61
C THR A 134 1.11 14.96 -6.78
N LEU A 135 0.67 15.50 -5.64
CA LEU A 135 -0.40 14.88 -4.83
C LEU A 135 -1.70 14.76 -5.64
N PHE A 136 -1.98 15.74 -6.50
CA PHE A 136 -3.20 15.76 -7.30
C PHE A 136 -3.08 15.09 -8.67
N ALA A 137 -1.87 15.01 -9.24
CA ALA A 137 -1.63 14.33 -10.51
C ALA A 137 -2.05 12.84 -10.46
N ALA A 138 -1.96 12.20 -9.29
CA ALA A 138 -2.44 10.83 -9.08
C ALA A 138 -3.93 10.67 -9.43
N ARG A 139 -4.74 11.72 -9.23
CA ARG A 139 -6.19 11.71 -9.49
C ARG A 139 -6.52 11.68 -10.99
N PHE A 140 -5.67 12.32 -11.80
CA PHE A 140 -5.88 12.49 -13.23
C PHE A 140 -5.11 11.47 -14.07
N MET A 141 -4.07 10.86 -13.51
CA MET A 141 -3.31 9.83 -14.22
C MET A 141 -3.92 8.44 -14.04
N PRO A 142 -4.29 7.74 -15.12
CA PRO A 142 -4.72 6.35 -15.06
C PRO A 142 -3.53 5.42 -14.71
N ILE A 143 -3.28 5.22 -13.42
CA ILE A 143 -2.23 4.34 -12.90
C ILE A 143 -2.75 2.90 -12.76
N TYR A 144 -3.26 2.31 -13.84
CA TYR A 144 -3.87 0.97 -13.75
C TYR A 144 -2.86 -0.19 -13.77
N THR A 145 -1.56 0.09 -13.94
CA THR A 145 -0.53 -0.96 -14.04
C THR A 145 0.52 -0.86 -12.94
N PRO A 146 1.09 -1.99 -12.46
CA PRO A 146 2.15 -2.00 -11.46
C PRO A 146 3.41 -1.23 -11.91
N ALA A 147 3.73 -1.26 -13.21
CA ALA A 147 4.85 -0.51 -13.76
C ALA A 147 4.63 1.00 -13.63
N ARG A 148 3.47 1.51 -14.04
CA ARG A 148 3.12 2.93 -13.89
C ARG A 148 3.07 3.35 -12.41
N GLY A 149 2.58 2.48 -11.53
CA GLY A 149 2.56 2.75 -10.09
C GLY A 149 3.95 2.88 -9.47
N ARG A 150 4.93 2.12 -9.96
CA ARG A 150 6.33 2.25 -9.53
C ARG A 150 6.93 3.56 -10.03
N VAL A 151 6.77 3.88 -11.32
CA VAL A 151 7.28 5.13 -11.91
C VAL A 151 6.69 6.35 -11.20
N PHE A 152 5.37 6.40 -11.02
CA PHE A 152 4.70 7.50 -10.34
C PHE A 152 5.23 7.70 -8.91
N ARG A 153 5.48 6.60 -8.18
CA ARG A 153 6.04 6.70 -6.82
C ARG A 153 7.46 7.25 -6.83
N CYS A 154 8.32 6.80 -7.73
CA CYS A 154 9.68 7.34 -7.86
C CYS A 154 9.65 8.83 -8.19
N VAL A 155 8.80 9.24 -9.14
CA VAL A 155 8.61 10.65 -9.51
C VAL A 155 8.09 11.46 -8.32
N LYS A 156 7.07 10.97 -7.61
CA LYS A 156 6.53 11.63 -6.42
C LYS A 156 7.60 11.88 -5.37
N TRP A 157 8.38 10.86 -5.01
CA TRP A 157 9.44 11.02 -4.01
C TRP A 157 10.59 11.92 -4.49
N ALA A 158 10.96 11.85 -5.78
CA ALA A 158 11.94 12.76 -6.35
C ALA A 158 11.46 14.22 -6.28
N VAL A 159 10.18 14.48 -6.60
CA VAL A 159 9.60 15.82 -6.49
C VAL A 159 9.51 16.29 -5.04
N PHE A 160 9.11 15.42 -4.11
CA PHE A 160 9.10 15.75 -2.68
C PHE A 160 10.51 16.08 -2.16
N ALA A 161 11.51 15.27 -2.51
CA ALA A 161 12.90 15.52 -2.12
C ALA A 161 13.42 16.84 -2.74
N GLY A 162 13.12 17.10 -4.01
CA GLY A 162 13.45 18.35 -4.69
C GLY A 162 12.78 19.56 -4.04
N ALA A 163 11.49 19.47 -3.71
CA ALA A 163 10.73 20.53 -3.04
C ALA A 163 11.30 20.84 -1.64
N LEU A 164 11.67 19.80 -0.87
CA LEU A 164 12.35 19.99 0.40
C LEU A 164 13.72 20.65 0.24
N GLY A 165 14.51 20.24 -0.75
CA GLY A 165 15.78 20.89 -1.07
C GLY A 165 15.61 22.36 -1.48
N LEU A 166 14.55 22.70 -2.21
CA LEU A 166 14.23 24.08 -2.58
C LEU A 166 13.86 24.95 -1.37
N ILE A 167 13.10 24.40 -0.42
CA ILE A 167 12.67 25.11 0.79
C ILE A 167 13.85 25.33 1.74
N LEU A 168 14.66 24.29 1.96
CA LEU A 168 15.71 24.29 2.98
C LEU A 168 17.05 24.83 2.46
N GLY A 169 17.27 24.82 1.14
CA GLY A 169 18.47 25.34 0.51
C GLY A 169 19.76 24.70 1.06
N ALA A 170 20.73 25.53 1.40
CA ALA A 170 22.03 25.08 1.92
C ALA A 170 21.93 24.41 3.30
N ASP A 171 20.88 24.68 4.08
CA ASP A 171 20.71 24.13 5.43
C ASP A 171 20.03 22.75 5.43
N THR A 172 19.75 22.17 4.26
CA THR A 172 19.10 20.85 4.13
C THR A 172 19.78 19.76 4.98
N LEU A 173 21.13 19.71 4.98
CA LEU A 173 21.87 18.73 5.77
C LEU A 173 21.74 18.98 7.28
N LYS A 174 21.79 20.24 7.71
CA LYS A 174 21.66 20.62 9.13
C LYS A 174 20.27 20.35 9.69
N LEU A 175 19.24 20.51 8.85
CA LEU A 175 17.84 20.33 9.24
C LEU A 175 17.31 18.91 8.95
N SER A 176 18.13 18.03 8.38
CA SER A 176 17.73 16.67 8.00
C SER A 176 17.17 15.84 9.15
N TRP A 177 17.67 16.04 10.38
CA TRP A 177 17.19 15.36 11.58
C TRP A 177 15.74 15.73 11.95
N LEU A 178 15.25 16.92 11.57
CA LEU A 178 13.84 17.33 11.75
C LEU A 178 12.93 16.77 10.64
N LEU A 179 13.50 16.53 9.46
CA LEU A 179 12.76 15.98 8.33
C LEU A 179 12.44 14.49 8.53
N ILE A 180 13.36 13.74 9.14
CA ILE A 180 13.16 12.28 9.31
C ILE A 180 11.88 11.97 10.12
N PRO A 181 11.64 12.56 11.31
CA PRO A 181 10.42 12.32 12.08
C PRO A 181 9.16 12.85 11.39
N SER A 182 9.24 13.98 10.69
CA SER A 182 8.07 14.59 10.03
C SER A 182 7.65 13.83 8.77
N LEU A 183 8.60 13.20 8.07
CA LEU A 183 8.33 12.37 6.90
C LEU A 183 7.97 10.91 7.26
N PHE A 184 8.33 10.45 8.47
CA PHE A 184 8.08 9.08 8.90
C PHE A 184 6.60 8.64 8.74
N PRO A 185 5.58 9.43 9.16
CA PRO A 185 4.18 9.07 8.95
C PRO A 185 3.83 8.88 7.46
N VAL A 186 4.36 9.74 6.59
CA VAL A 186 4.10 9.68 5.14
C VAL A 186 4.73 8.42 4.54
N VAL A 187 5.98 8.14 4.89
CA VAL A 187 6.70 6.92 4.47
C VAL A 187 5.98 5.67 4.99
N TRP A 188 5.53 5.69 6.25
CA TRP A 188 4.81 4.59 6.88
C TRP A 188 3.47 4.31 6.17
N VAL A 189 2.68 5.34 5.88
CA VAL A 189 1.41 5.19 5.14
C VAL A 189 1.65 4.62 3.74
N GLU A 190 2.66 5.13 3.01
CA GLU A 190 3.04 4.58 1.71
C GLU A 190 3.49 3.13 1.80
N TRP A 191 4.27 2.78 2.82
CA TRP A 191 4.69 1.40 3.07
C TRP A 191 3.50 0.47 3.32
N GLN A 192 2.52 0.90 4.12
CA GLN A 192 1.27 0.16 4.33
C GLN A 192 0.50 -0.02 3.01
N ARG A 193 0.37 1.04 2.19
CA ARG A 193 -0.24 0.95 0.84
C ARG A 193 0.51 -0.05 -0.05
N VAL A 194 1.84 -0.09 0.01
CA VAL A 194 2.66 -1.08 -0.72
C VAL A 194 2.38 -2.50 -0.23
N SER A 195 2.33 -2.72 1.08
CA SER A 195 2.00 -4.02 1.67
C SER A 195 0.67 -4.54 1.13
N ILE A 196 -0.38 -3.69 1.15
CA ILE A 196 -1.71 -4.04 0.68
C ILE A 196 -1.72 -4.34 -0.83
N ARG A 197 -1.04 -3.53 -1.66
CA ARG A 197 -0.96 -3.76 -3.11
C ARG A 197 -0.26 -5.07 -3.48
N ARG A 198 0.66 -5.56 -2.65
CA ARG A 198 1.31 -6.87 -2.84
C ARG A 198 0.38 -8.05 -2.51
N LYS A 199 -0.66 -7.81 -1.72
CA LYS A 199 -1.64 -8.83 -1.32
C LYS A 199 -2.80 -8.95 -2.30
N LEU A 200 -3.19 -7.87 -2.98
CA LEU A 200 -4.35 -7.86 -3.87
C LEU A 200 -3.96 -8.00 -5.36
N PRO A 201 -4.73 -8.74 -6.19
CA PRO A 201 -4.57 -8.70 -7.65
C PRO A 201 -4.83 -7.29 -8.16
N VAL A 202 -4.11 -6.87 -9.20
CA VAL A 202 -4.24 -5.54 -9.81
C VAL A 202 -5.69 -5.22 -10.20
N ALA A 203 -6.42 -6.21 -10.73
CA ALA A 203 -7.83 -6.06 -11.11
C ALA A 203 -8.79 -5.80 -9.93
N ARG A 204 -8.37 -6.12 -8.70
CA ARG A 204 -9.13 -5.91 -7.45
C ARG A 204 -8.52 -4.84 -6.56
N TRP A 205 -7.57 -4.05 -7.04
CA TRP A 205 -7.05 -2.94 -6.25
C TRP A 205 -8.19 -1.95 -5.98
N PRO A 206 -8.46 -1.64 -4.70
CA PRO A 206 -9.37 -0.56 -4.34
C PRO A 206 -8.94 0.69 -5.11
N LYS A 207 -9.90 1.40 -5.72
CA LYS A 207 -9.57 2.59 -6.53
C LYS A 207 -8.73 3.60 -5.74
N GLN A 208 -8.94 3.66 -4.43
CA GLN A 208 -8.17 4.45 -3.47
C GLN A 208 -6.66 4.14 -3.44
N LEU A 209 -6.24 2.91 -3.74
CA LEU A 209 -4.83 2.55 -3.80
C LEU A 209 -4.15 3.06 -5.08
N TYR A 210 -4.87 3.62 -6.06
CA TYR A 210 -4.23 4.30 -7.20
C TYR A 210 -3.78 5.73 -6.86
N PHE A 211 -4.27 6.29 -5.75
CA PHE A 211 -3.99 7.64 -5.29
C PHE A 211 -2.93 7.66 -4.17
#